data_AF-A0A4R5UV68-F1
#
_entry.id   AF-A0A4R5UV68-F1
#
_cell.length_a   1.000
_cell.length_b   1.000
_cell.length_c   1.000
_cell.angle_alpha   90.00
_cell.angle_beta   90.00
_cell.angle_gamma   90.00
#
_symmetry.space_group_name_H-M   'P 1'
#
loop_
_entity.id
_entity.type
_entity.pdbx_description
1 polymer ?
#
loop_
_entity_poly.entity_id
_entity_poly.type
_entity_poly.pdbx_seq_one_letter_code
_entity_poly.pdbx_strand_id
1 'polypeptide(L)'
;MTSIASLCSHPPDRSRVHWHVPAGRMGNCSDLRLNAGQHVAMMDPICRTLFGATLVLVPVPTTTGFCGVRTIAGFSLRGGIALHFDAEEVVFAQTGTLLYVPGPAGPQARHRILSYRESRRLLSLICARESKRQPASRTDPTCIAPETTEE
;
A
#
# COMPACT_ATOMS: atom_id res chain seq x y z
N MET A 1 -12.78 -2.90 28.76
CA MET A 1 -13.04 -3.65 27.51
C MET A 1 -14.07 -2.88 26.70
N THR A 2 -13.65 -2.22 25.62
CA THR A 2 -14.56 -1.45 24.76
C THR A 2 -15.30 -2.41 23.82
N SER A 3 -16.63 -2.38 23.82
CA SER A 3 -17.46 -3.24 22.96
C SER A 3 -17.24 -2.91 21.48
N ILE A 4 -17.19 -3.94 20.61
CA ILE A 4 -17.12 -3.78 19.15
C ILE A 4 -18.28 -2.92 18.62
N ALA A 5 -19.45 -2.97 19.28
CA ALA A 5 -20.61 -2.15 18.92
C ALA A 5 -20.36 -0.63 19.11
N SER A 6 -19.40 -0.25 19.96
CA SER A 6 -19.08 1.14 20.27
C SER A 6 -18.01 1.75 19.34
N LEU A 7 -17.41 0.97 18.44
CA LEU A 7 -16.45 1.44 17.42
C LEU A 7 -17.14 2.08 16.20
N CYS A 8 -18.46 1.97 16.11
CA CYS A 8 -19.26 2.40 14.97
C CYS A 8 -19.67 3.87 15.07
N SER A 9 -18.72 4.81 15.04
CA SER A 9 -19.05 6.24 14.93
C SER A 9 -18.88 6.80 13.51
N HIS A 10 -18.22 6.07 12.59
CA HIS A 10 -18.05 6.54 11.22
C HIS A 10 -18.23 5.40 10.20
N PRO A 11 -19.04 5.61 9.15
CA PRO A 11 -19.16 4.63 8.08
C PRO A 11 -17.83 4.51 7.31
N PRO A 12 -17.45 3.29 6.89
CA PRO A 12 -16.28 3.12 6.04
C PRO A 12 -16.45 3.89 4.72
N ASP A 13 -15.34 4.39 4.17
CA ASP A 13 -15.34 5.09 2.88
C ASP A 13 -15.96 4.20 1.79
N ARG A 14 -16.96 4.75 1.09
CA ARG A 14 -17.71 4.10 0.01
C ARG A 14 -17.39 4.68 -1.36
N SER A 15 -16.25 5.37 -1.50
CA SER A 15 -15.71 5.80 -2.78
C SER A 15 -15.80 4.66 -3.79
N ARG A 16 -16.18 4.94 -5.04
CA ARG A 16 -16.18 3.93 -6.11
C ARG A 16 -14.80 3.72 -6.72
N VAL A 17 -13.89 4.66 -6.46
CA VAL A 17 -12.54 4.69 -7.01
C VAL A 17 -11.56 4.25 -5.94
N HIS A 18 -10.77 3.23 -6.26
CA HIS A 18 -9.76 2.65 -5.38
C HIS A 18 -8.45 2.46 -6.14
N TRP A 19 -7.38 2.23 -5.40
CA TRP A 19 -6.07 1.88 -5.93
C TRP A 19 -5.82 0.41 -5.67
N HIS A 20 -5.70 -0.36 -6.74
CA HIS A 20 -5.22 -1.73 -6.69
C HIS A 20 -3.69 -1.71 -6.61
N VAL A 21 -3.17 -2.26 -5.53
CA VAL A 21 -1.74 -2.45 -5.27
C VAL A 21 -1.44 -3.94 -5.45
N PRO A 22 -0.66 -4.32 -6.47
CA PRO A 22 -0.29 -5.72 -6.67
C PRO A 22 0.47 -6.29 -5.46
N ALA A 23 0.34 -7.59 -5.23
CA ALA A 23 1.12 -8.31 -4.23
C ALA A 23 2.62 -7.99 -4.32
N GLY A 24 3.26 -7.76 -3.17
CA GLY A 24 4.70 -7.54 -3.03
C GLY A 24 5.19 -6.13 -3.36
N ARG A 25 4.32 -5.16 -3.65
CA ARG A 25 4.74 -3.82 -4.12
C ARG A 25 4.82 -2.73 -3.05
N MET A 26 4.14 -2.91 -1.92
CA MET A 26 4.21 -2.00 -0.77
C MET A 26 4.33 -2.78 0.54
N GLY A 27 5.08 -3.89 0.52
CA GLY A 27 5.18 -4.81 1.65
C GLY A 27 3.96 -5.71 1.86
N ASN A 28 2.90 -5.55 1.07
CA ASN A 28 1.72 -6.41 1.08
C ASN A 28 2.06 -7.81 0.58
N CYS A 29 1.57 -8.86 1.25
CA CYS A 29 1.74 -10.25 0.81
C CYS A 29 0.71 -10.69 -0.23
N SER A 30 -0.40 -9.96 -0.39
CA SER A 30 -1.44 -10.22 -1.38
C SER A 30 -1.92 -8.91 -2.01
N ASP A 31 -2.71 -8.98 -3.06
CA ASP A 31 -3.31 -7.80 -3.70
C ASP A 31 -4.10 -6.97 -2.69
N LEU A 32 -3.75 -5.69 -2.59
CA LEU A 32 -4.33 -4.75 -1.66
C LEU A 32 -5.16 -3.70 -2.41
N ARG A 33 -6.26 -3.24 -1.81
CA ARG A 33 -7.07 -2.14 -2.32
C ARG A 33 -7.06 -1.00 -1.32
N LEU A 34 -6.81 0.21 -1.80
CA LEU A 34 -6.70 1.40 -0.98
C LEU A 34 -7.64 2.51 -1.46
N ASN A 35 -8.13 3.30 -0.51
CA ASN A 35 -8.98 4.46 -0.74
C ASN A 35 -8.16 5.73 -0.97
N ALA A 36 -8.75 6.74 -1.62
CA ALA A 36 -8.08 8.00 -1.95
C ALA A 36 -7.59 8.77 -0.71
N GLY A 37 -8.34 8.69 0.40
CA GLY A 37 -8.01 9.36 1.65
C GLY A 37 -6.94 8.65 2.49
N GLN A 38 -6.51 7.46 2.09
CA GLN A 38 -5.50 6.71 2.84
C GLN A 38 -4.09 7.19 2.50
N HIS A 39 -3.20 7.00 3.47
CA HIS A 39 -1.77 7.24 3.31
C HIS A 39 -1.02 5.96 3.63
N VAL A 40 -0.07 5.61 2.77
CA VAL A 40 0.84 4.49 2.98
C VAL A 40 2.10 5.04 3.64
N ALA A 41 2.46 4.48 4.80
CA ALA A 41 3.70 4.80 5.45
C ALA A 41 4.85 4.04 4.75
N MET A 42 5.81 4.79 4.24
CA MET A 42 7.00 4.25 3.57
C MET A 42 8.18 4.30 4.53
N MET A 43 8.76 3.14 4.78
CA MET A 43 9.98 3.00 5.56
C MET A 43 11.08 2.44 4.64
N ASP A 44 11.92 3.34 4.13
CA ASP A 44 13.03 3.00 3.25
C ASP A 44 14.26 3.86 3.58
N PRO A 45 15.50 3.34 3.48
CA PRO A 45 16.70 4.16 3.65
C PRO A 45 16.73 5.45 2.82
N ILE A 46 16.11 5.45 1.64
CA ILE A 46 15.98 6.63 0.76
C ILE A 46 15.19 7.75 1.44
N CYS A 47 14.22 7.44 2.31
CA CYS A 47 13.40 8.43 3.01
C CYS A 47 14.28 9.31 3.91
N ARG A 48 15.22 8.71 4.63
CA ARG A 48 16.15 9.44 5.49
C ARG A 48 17.04 10.37 4.68
N THR A 49 17.54 9.89 3.54
CA THR A 49 18.39 10.68 2.64
C THR A 49 17.66 11.86 2.01
N LEU A 50 16.39 11.69 1.60
CA LEU A 50 15.63 12.73 0.89
C LEU A 50 14.92 13.71 1.82
N PHE A 51 14.43 13.23 2.98
CA PHE A 51 13.50 13.99 3.81
C PHE A 51 13.94 14.11 5.27
N GLY A 52 15.08 13.52 5.65
CA GLY A 52 15.55 13.51 7.04
C GLY A 52 14.68 12.65 7.98
N ALA A 53 13.81 11.81 7.43
CA ALA A 53 12.86 11.00 8.21
C ALA A 53 12.96 9.52 7.83
N THR A 54 12.94 8.64 8.84
CA THR A 54 12.97 7.17 8.62
C THR A 54 11.65 6.66 8.05
N LEU A 55 10.55 7.34 8.36
CA LEU A 55 9.20 7.03 7.90
C LEU A 55 8.54 8.29 7.36
N VAL A 56 7.90 8.17 6.20
CA VAL A 56 7.16 9.24 5.53
C VAL A 56 5.82 8.72 5.04
N LEU A 57 4.83 9.60 4.94
CA LEU A 57 3.49 9.23 4.49
C LEU A 57 3.31 9.61 3.02
N VAL A 58 2.93 8.64 2.21
CA VAL A 58 2.63 8.80 0.79
C VAL A 58 1.12 8.73 0.59
N PRO A 59 0.48 9.82 0.10
CA PRO A 59 -0.95 9.77 -0.23
C PRO A 59 -1.19 8.76 -1.34
N VAL A 60 -2.19 7.89 -1.17
CA VAL A 60 -2.50 6.80 -2.10
C VAL A 60 -2.64 7.25 -3.56
N PRO A 61 -3.31 8.38 -3.90
CA PRO A 61 -3.43 8.81 -5.29
C PRO A 61 -2.09 9.01 -6.02
N THR A 62 -1.04 9.39 -5.28
CA THR A 62 0.30 9.62 -5.85
C THR A 62 0.99 8.35 -6.30
N THR A 63 0.53 7.18 -5.82
CA THR A 63 1.10 5.86 -6.10
C THR A 63 0.69 5.32 -7.48
N THR A 64 -0.23 5.96 -8.19
CA THR A 64 -0.67 5.52 -9.52
C THR A 64 0.50 5.29 -10.49
N GLY A 65 0.64 4.09 -11.04
CA GLY A 65 1.74 3.73 -11.95
C GLY A 65 3.07 3.38 -11.26
N PHE A 66 3.16 3.43 -9.93
CA PHE A 66 4.30 2.89 -9.20
C PHE A 66 4.19 1.36 -9.16
N CYS A 67 5.21 0.64 -9.68
CA CYS A 67 5.31 -0.82 -9.65
C CYS A 67 4.01 -1.59 -10.02
N GLY A 68 3.22 -1.07 -10.97
CA GLY A 68 1.97 -1.71 -11.41
C GLY A 68 0.71 -1.33 -10.62
N VAL A 69 0.80 -0.40 -9.68
CA VAL A 69 -0.36 0.18 -8.99
C VAL A 69 -1.26 0.89 -9.99
N ARG A 70 -2.56 0.62 -9.94
CA ARG A 70 -3.54 1.18 -10.87
C ARG A 70 -4.83 1.57 -10.17
N THR A 71 -5.49 2.57 -10.73
CA THR A 71 -6.84 2.95 -10.31
C THR A 71 -7.83 1.91 -10.83
N ILE A 72 -8.75 1.49 -9.97
CA ILE A 72 -9.88 0.62 -10.29
C ILE A 72 -11.18 1.32 -9.89
N ALA A 73 -12.23 1.11 -10.68
CA ALA A 73 -13.55 1.67 -10.45
C ALA A 73 -14.61 0.57 -10.37
N GLY A 74 -15.80 0.90 -9.85
CA GLY A 74 -16.94 -0.01 -9.80
C GLY A 74 -16.90 -0.99 -8.62
N PHE A 75 -15.91 -0.88 -7.74
CA PHE A 75 -15.95 -1.60 -6.46
C PHE A 75 -16.95 -0.93 -5.52
N SER A 76 -17.80 -1.74 -4.90
CA SER A 76 -18.71 -1.30 -3.85
C SER A 76 -18.47 -2.18 -2.62
N LEU A 77 -18.12 -1.53 -1.50
CA LEU A 77 -17.90 -2.21 -0.23
C LEU A 77 -19.25 -2.77 0.26
N ARG A 78 -19.43 -4.09 0.16
CA ARG A 78 -20.66 -4.78 0.62
C ARG A 78 -20.76 -4.86 2.14
N GLY A 79 -19.62 -4.81 2.83
CA GLY A 79 -19.50 -4.77 4.28
C GLY A 79 -18.07 -4.41 4.68
N GLY A 80 -17.91 -3.67 5.77
CA GLY A 80 -16.60 -3.26 6.27
C GLY A 80 -16.71 -2.55 7.61
N ILE A 81 -15.60 -2.51 8.33
CA ILE A 81 -15.47 -1.87 9.64
C ILE A 81 -14.46 -0.74 9.46
N ALA A 82 -14.84 0.47 9.87
CA ALA A 82 -13.89 1.58 9.99
C ALA A 82 -13.20 1.49 11.35
N LEU A 83 -11.86 1.48 11.34
CA LEU A 83 -11.06 1.51 12.57
C LEU A 83 -10.64 2.94 12.86
N HIS A 84 -10.86 3.37 14.10
CA HIS A 84 -10.44 4.68 14.61
C HIS A 84 -9.56 4.46 15.83
N PHE A 85 -8.58 5.33 16.00
CA PHE A 85 -7.64 5.30 17.10
C PHE A 85 -7.70 6.64 17.83
N ASP A 86 -7.53 6.59 19.14
CA ASP A 86 -7.52 7.78 20.00
C ASP A 86 -6.24 8.63 19.83
N ALA A 87 -5.26 8.10 19.10
CA ALA A 87 -4.01 8.76 18.76
C ALA A 87 -3.61 8.47 17.30
N GLU A 88 -2.65 9.24 16.81
CA GLU A 88 -1.99 8.97 15.53
C GLU A 88 -1.22 7.65 15.60
N GLU A 89 -1.54 6.73 14.68
CA GLU A 89 -0.96 5.39 14.64
C GLU A 89 -0.54 4.99 13.22
N VAL A 90 0.41 4.06 13.14
CA VAL A 90 0.80 3.37 11.90
C VAL A 90 0.62 1.88 12.11
N VAL A 91 -0.31 1.29 11.35
CA VAL A 91 -0.72 -0.11 11.53
C VAL A 91 -0.19 -0.99 10.41
N PHE A 92 0.17 -2.23 10.75
CA PHE A 92 0.48 -3.25 9.77
C PHE A 92 -0.80 -3.84 9.17
N ALA A 93 -0.84 -3.94 7.85
CA ALA A 93 -1.90 -4.56 7.07
C ALA A 93 -1.30 -5.48 6.00
N GLN A 94 -2.03 -6.55 5.63
CA GLN A 94 -1.58 -7.53 4.63
C GLN A 94 -0.13 -7.99 4.84
N THR A 95 0.20 -8.31 6.11
CA THR A 95 1.51 -8.86 6.55
C THR A 95 2.71 -7.92 6.48
N GLY A 96 2.63 -6.77 5.80
CA GLY A 96 3.78 -5.87 5.72
C GLY A 96 3.54 -4.47 5.17
N THR A 97 2.33 -4.14 4.70
CA THR A 97 2.01 -2.75 4.36
C THR A 97 1.75 -1.95 5.62
N LEU A 98 2.34 -0.77 5.69
CA LEU A 98 2.10 0.18 6.77
C LEU A 98 1.06 1.22 6.34
N LEU A 99 -0.05 1.26 7.06
CA LEU A 99 -1.12 2.23 6.82
C LEU A 99 -1.15 3.24 7.94
N TYR A 100 -1.18 4.51 7.55
CA TYR A 100 -1.36 5.60 8.49
C TYR A 100 -2.82 5.72 8.90
N VAL A 101 -3.05 5.82 10.20
CA VAL A 101 -4.35 6.10 10.78
C VAL A 101 -4.27 7.41 11.55
N PRO A 102 -4.93 8.48 11.07
CA PRO A 102 -4.92 9.74 11.79
C PRO A 102 -5.63 9.59 13.13
N GLY A 103 -5.05 10.16 14.18
CA GLY A 103 -5.74 10.35 15.45
C GLY A 103 -6.78 11.49 15.38
N PRO A 104 -7.49 11.75 16.48
CA PRO A 104 -8.33 12.95 16.60
C PRO A 104 -7.49 14.20 16.33
N ALA A 105 -8.08 15.16 15.60
CA ALA A 105 -7.39 16.36 15.12
C ALA A 105 -6.67 17.10 16.27
N GLY A 106 -5.35 16.92 16.35
CA GLY A 106 -4.47 17.53 17.33
C GLY A 106 -3.32 18.26 16.63
N PRO A 107 -2.67 19.23 17.29
CA PRO A 107 -1.80 20.21 16.63
C PRO A 107 -0.45 19.68 16.13
N GLN A 108 -0.14 18.37 16.21
CA GLN A 108 1.15 17.83 15.77
C GLN A 108 1.01 16.47 15.09
N ALA A 109 1.00 16.47 13.76
CA ALA A 109 1.20 15.25 12.99
C ALA A 109 2.65 14.76 13.21
N ARG A 110 2.84 13.54 13.74
CA ARG A 110 4.18 13.00 14.05
C ARG A 110 4.92 12.60 12.78
N HIS A 111 4.18 12.22 11.74
CA HIS A 111 4.74 11.77 10.49
C HIS A 111 4.55 12.79 9.36
N ARG A 112 5.62 13.01 8.58
CA ARG A 112 5.59 13.93 7.44
C ARG A 112 4.77 13.33 6.30
N ILE A 113 3.71 14.02 5.91
CA ILE A 113 2.99 13.76 4.67
C ILE A 113 3.73 14.40 3.51
N LEU A 114 4.03 13.60 2.49
CA LEU A 114 4.70 14.05 1.28
C LEU A 114 3.72 14.72 0.32
N SER A 115 4.16 15.81 -0.31
CA SER A 115 3.47 16.39 -1.46
C SER A 115 3.53 15.46 -2.66
N TYR A 116 2.66 15.68 -3.66
CA TYR A 116 2.66 14.90 -4.91
C TYR A 116 4.07 14.77 -5.52
N ARG A 117 4.80 15.87 -5.68
CA ARG A 117 6.14 15.87 -6.29
C ARG A 117 7.14 15.05 -5.47
N GLU A 118 7.11 15.18 -4.14
CA GLU A 118 7.98 14.42 -3.24
C GLU A 118 7.66 12.93 -3.26
N SER A 119 6.37 12.57 -3.22
CA SER A 119 5.91 11.18 -3.34
C SER A 119 6.38 10.56 -4.65
N ARG A 120 6.19 11.25 -5.79
CA ARG A 120 6.62 10.75 -7.10
C ARG A 120 8.13 10.55 -7.18
N ARG A 121 8.91 11.47 -6.60
CA ARG A 121 10.37 11.36 -6.55
C ARG A 121 10.82 10.17 -5.69
N LEU A 122 10.20 9.96 -4.53
CA LEU A 122 10.52 8.81 -3.68
C LEU A 122 10.17 7.49 -4.38
N LEU A 123 8.95 7.38 -4.90
CA LEU A 123 8.44 6.17 -5.54
C LEU A 123 9.25 5.81 -6.80
N SER A 124 9.69 6.79 -7.59
CA SER A 124 10.53 6.51 -8.77
C SER A 124 11.89 5.92 -8.39
N LEU A 125 12.50 6.41 -7.31
CA LEU A 125 13.79 5.89 -6.82
C LEU A 125 13.66 4.48 -6.23
N ILE A 126 12.58 4.22 -5.49
CA ILE A 126 12.29 2.87 -4.96
C ILE A 126 12.06 1.89 -6.11
N CYS A 127 11.20 2.25 -7.07
CA CYS A 127 10.89 1.40 -8.23
C CYS A 127 12.16 1.08 -9.05
N ALA A 128 12.99 2.09 -9.32
CA ALA A 128 14.24 1.89 -10.06
C ALA A 128 15.23 0.96 -9.32
N ARG A 129 15.24 1.00 -7.97
CA ARG A 129 16.08 0.11 -7.16
C ARG A 129 15.55 -1.32 -7.16
N GLU A 130 14.23 -1.52 -7.14
CA GLU A 130 13.62 -2.85 -7.25
C GLU A 130 13.93 -3.52 -8.59
N SER A 131 13.85 -2.78 -9.70
CA SER A 131 14.23 -3.30 -11.02
C SER A 131 15.70 -3.75 -11.09
N LYS A 132 16.60 -3.13 -10.31
CA LYS A 132 18.01 -3.56 -10.23
C LYS A 132 18.22 -4.77 -9.33
N ARG A 133 17.33 -5.02 -8.36
CA ARG A 133 17.41 -6.15 -7.42
C ARG A 133 16.81 -7.45 -7.97
N GLN A 134 15.99 -7.39 -9.01
CA GLN A 134 15.51 -8.56 -9.74
C GLN A 134 16.49 -8.90 -10.87
N PRO A 135 17.46 -9.82 -10.69
CA PRO A 135 18.12 -10.43 -11.84
C PRO A 135 17.08 -11.28 -12.59
N ALA A 136 17.17 -11.30 -13.93
CA ALA A 136 16.28 -12.01 -14.83
C ALA A 136 15.89 -13.39 -14.27
N SER A 137 14.62 -13.56 -13.89
CA SER A 137 14.06 -14.88 -13.61
C SER A 137 13.96 -15.62 -14.95
N ARG A 138 15.05 -16.32 -15.28
CA ARG A 138 15.10 -17.67 -15.87
C ARG A 138 13.81 -18.07 -16.60
N THR A 139 13.75 -17.78 -17.89
CA THR A 139 12.99 -18.59 -18.85
C THR A 139 13.58 -20.00 -18.82
N ASP A 140 12.87 -20.96 -18.23
CA ASP A 140 13.06 -22.38 -18.52
C ASP A 140 11.95 -22.80 -19.50
N PRO A 141 12.26 -23.10 -20.77
CA PRO A 141 11.32 -23.67 -21.71
C PRO A 141 11.39 -25.19 -21.57
N THR A 142 10.50 -25.77 -20.77
CA THR A 142 10.31 -27.22 -20.80
C THR A 142 8.83 -27.54 -20.92
N CYS A 143 8.34 -27.41 -22.16
CA CYS A 143 7.25 -28.22 -22.65
C CYS A 143 7.72 -29.68 -22.61
N ILE A 144 7.26 -30.46 -21.63
CA ILE A 144 7.35 -31.91 -21.67
C ILE A 144 6.09 -32.39 -22.40
N ALA A 145 6.25 -32.86 -23.64
CA ALA A 145 5.22 -33.63 -24.33
C ALA A 145 5.11 -35.02 -23.68
N PRO A 146 3.92 -35.63 -23.59
CA PRO A 146 3.79 -36.98 -23.06
C PRO A 146 4.32 -38.00 -24.08
N GLU A 147 5.24 -38.86 -23.63
CA GLU A 147 5.64 -40.07 -24.36
C GLU A 147 4.43 -41.02 -24.46
N THR A 148 4.05 -41.36 -25.69
CA THR A 148 3.18 -42.49 -26.01
C THR A 148 3.90 -43.79 -25.69
N THR A 149 3.35 -44.59 -24.76
CA THR A 149 3.72 -45.99 -24.57
C THR A 149 2.65 -46.87 -25.21
N GLU A 150 3.08 -47.68 -26.16
CA GLU A 150 2.34 -48.78 -26.78
C GLU A 150 2.13 -49.93 -25.79
N GLU A 151 0.91 -50.45 -25.71
CA GLU A 151 0.58 -51.89 -25.64
C GLU A 151 -0.80 -52.13 -26.31
#